data_AF-A0AB35AM56-F1
#
_entry.id   AF-A0AB35AM56-F1
#
_cell.length_a   1.000
_cell.length_b   1.000
_cell.length_c   1.000
_cell.angle_alpha   90.00
_cell.angle_beta   90.00
_cell.angle_gamma   90.00
#
_symmetry.space_group_name_H-M   'P 1'
#
loop_
_entity.id
_entity.type
_entity.pdbx_description
1 polymer ?
#
loop_
_entity_poly.entity_id
_entity_poly.type
_entity_poly.pdbx_seq_one_letter_code
_entity_poly.pdbx_strand_id
1 'polypeptide(L)'
;MPRIASNRLTARTVASLKDGVYGDGGNLWLTIKGNVRAWSVRFKSPITGRSREMGLGPVRDVGLADARRLATEARHLIADGLDPIEERKAEKAARKRKSGLTFEDVARRYIQEQTPAWKDQRSAPVWTSSLEIHVFPTFGKKLVSAVDTDDVLNILRPIWTEKTETAGRVRGRIERILDYAKTHGWRESENPARWRGHLSNILPAPSKVAKIEHHPAVDWKDIARVMAALAASSGLAAQAVRFLCLTAARSGEVRFATWDEIDLEQKIWTVPAERMKAKREHRVPLSDGAREILQSVLPLRNSRQGNFIFPGQRRGKPLTDVALSKALHTAAGTKDVTVHGLRSTFRDWAAEETDFPREVAEMALAHAIGDKVEAAYRRGDLFEKRRALMSQWLHTIENKPGK
;
A
#
# COMPACT_ATOMS: atom_id res chain seq x y z
N MET A 1 -40.19 41.52 8.28
CA MET A 1 -39.31 42.44 7.52
C MET A 1 -40.19 43.47 6.83
N PRO A 2 -39.88 44.76 6.88
CA PRO A 2 -40.66 45.78 6.16
C PRO A 2 -40.72 45.42 4.66
N ARG A 3 -41.90 45.52 4.05
CA ARG A 3 -42.10 45.25 2.63
C ARG A 3 -41.39 46.33 1.81
N ILE A 4 -40.14 46.07 1.43
CA ILE A 4 -39.45 46.88 0.42
C ILE A 4 -40.24 46.73 -0.89
N ALA A 5 -40.67 47.85 -1.48
CA ALA A 5 -41.29 47.85 -2.80
C ALA A 5 -40.43 47.08 -3.81
N SER A 6 -41.05 46.32 -4.71
CA SER A 6 -40.32 45.51 -5.68
C SER A 6 -39.72 46.38 -6.80
N ASN A 7 -38.60 45.94 -7.37
CA ASN A 7 -37.91 46.55 -8.52
C ASN A 7 -37.36 47.98 -8.30
N ARG A 8 -36.78 48.26 -7.14
CA ARG A 8 -36.27 49.62 -6.81
C ARG A 8 -34.99 50.02 -7.54
N LEU A 9 -34.18 49.05 -7.95
CA LEU A 9 -32.92 49.32 -8.63
C LEU A 9 -33.13 49.36 -10.15
N THR A 10 -32.37 50.21 -10.82
CA THR A 10 -32.22 50.23 -12.28
C THR A 10 -30.80 49.84 -12.64
N ALA A 11 -30.56 49.37 -13.88
CA ALA A 11 -29.21 49.03 -14.33
C ALA A 11 -28.23 50.21 -14.18
N ARG A 12 -28.71 51.44 -14.44
CA ARG A 12 -27.94 52.68 -14.28
C ARG A 12 -27.58 52.95 -12.82
N THR A 13 -28.53 52.78 -11.89
CA THR A 13 -28.25 52.96 -10.45
C THR A 13 -27.30 51.88 -9.94
N VAL A 14 -27.46 50.63 -10.37
CA VAL A 14 -26.56 49.52 -9.96
C VAL A 14 -25.10 49.81 -10.31
N ALA A 15 -24.84 50.48 -11.43
CA ALA A 15 -23.49 50.89 -11.84
C ALA A 15 -22.94 52.03 -10.97
N SER A 16 -23.76 53.00 -10.55
CA SER A 16 -23.33 54.21 -9.84
C SER A 16 -23.31 54.11 -8.32
N LEU A 17 -23.83 53.03 -7.73
CA LEU A 17 -23.87 52.87 -6.26
C LEU A 17 -22.47 52.69 -5.65
N LYS A 18 -22.30 53.26 -4.45
CA LYS A 18 -21.11 53.16 -3.61
C LYS A 18 -21.17 51.90 -2.74
N ASP A 19 -20.17 51.68 -1.91
CA ASP A 19 -20.15 50.60 -0.93
C ASP A 19 -21.38 50.64 -0.03
N GLY A 20 -22.03 49.48 0.14
CA GLY A 20 -23.29 49.38 0.87
C GLY A 20 -24.09 48.13 0.52
N VAL A 21 -25.22 47.98 1.23
CA VAL A 21 -26.17 46.88 1.02
C VAL A 21 -27.51 47.49 0.58
N TYR A 22 -27.93 47.16 -0.64
CA TYR A 22 -29.10 47.75 -1.29
C TYR A 22 -30.15 46.69 -1.58
N GLY A 23 -31.40 46.92 -1.16
CA GLY A 23 -32.52 46.03 -1.46
C GLY A 23 -33.25 46.41 -2.74
N ASP A 24 -33.35 45.49 -3.70
CA ASP A 24 -34.18 45.67 -4.90
C ASP A 24 -35.67 45.36 -4.64
N GLY A 25 -35.98 44.72 -3.51
CA GLY A 25 -37.29 44.15 -3.21
C GLY A 25 -37.40 42.68 -3.65
N GLY A 26 -38.48 41.99 -3.26
CA GLY A 26 -38.66 40.57 -3.60
C GLY A 26 -37.54 39.65 -3.07
N ASN A 27 -37.01 39.94 -1.88
CA ASN A 27 -35.89 39.24 -1.23
C ASN A 27 -34.52 39.38 -1.92
N LEU A 28 -34.40 40.18 -2.99
CA LEU A 28 -33.15 40.43 -3.69
C LEU A 28 -32.35 41.59 -3.06
N TRP A 29 -31.06 41.35 -2.85
CA TRP A 29 -30.11 42.28 -2.26
C TRP A 29 -28.85 42.38 -3.11
N LEU A 30 -28.30 43.59 -3.20
CA LEU A 30 -27.01 43.90 -3.79
C LEU A 30 -26.05 44.28 -2.66
N THR A 31 -24.95 43.55 -2.55
CA THR A 31 -23.85 43.92 -1.64
C THR A 31 -22.68 44.45 -2.45
N ILE A 32 -22.25 45.68 -2.14
CA ILE A 32 -21.07 46.33 -2.72
C ILE A 32 -20.05 46.54 -1.59
N LYS A 33 -18.87 45.95 -1.72
CA LYS A 33 -17.76 46.11 -0.79
C LYS A 33 -16.45 46.19 -1.56
N GLY A 34 -15.83 47.37 -1.61
CA GLY A 34 -14.70 47.65 -2.47
C GLY A 34 -15.02 47.32 -3.94
N ASN A 35 -14.19 46.49 -4.57
CA ASN A 35 -14.37 46.08 -5.97
C ASN A 35 -15.38 44.93 -6.16
N VAL A 36 -15.96 44.38 -5.09
CA VAL A 36 -16.89 43.25 -5.17
C VAL A 36 -18.33 43.75 -5.17
N ARG A 37 -19.06 43.45 -6.24
CA ARG A 37 -20.51 43.67 -6.36
C ARG A 37 -21.20 42.33 -6.57
N ALA A 38 -22.02 41.89 -5.62
CA ALA A 38 -22.66 40.58 -5.67
C ALA A 38 -24.14 40.63 -5.31
N TRP A 39 -24.91 39.81 -6.02
CA TRP A 39 -26.33 39.59 -5.77
C TRP A 39 -26.52 38.48 -4.74
N SER A 40 -27.46 38.67 -3.83
CA SER A 40 -27.90 37.65 -2.89
C SER A 40 -29.41 37.68 -2.65
N VAL A 41 -29.97 36.52 -2.31
CA VAL A 41 -31.35 36.38 -1.85
C VAL A 41 -31.34 36.13 -0.36
N ARG A 42 -32.03 36.97 0.41
CA ARG A 42 -32.19 36.79 1.86
C ARG A 42 -33.57 36.26 2.16
N PHE A 43 -33.65 35.15 2.86
CA PHE A 43 -34.91 34.49 3.16
C PHE A 43 -34.88 33.81 4.53
N LYS A 44 -36.06 33.47 5.06
CA LYS A 44 -36.21 32.59 6.21
C LYS A 44 -36.42 31.18 5.68
N SER A 45 -35.55 30.25 6.06
CA SER A 45 -35.64 28.85 5.65
C SER A 45 -36.98 28.25 6.08
N PRO A 46 -37.81 27.70 5.17
CA PRO A 46 -39.06 27.03 5.54
C PRO A 46 -38.82 25.79 6.41
N ILE A 47 -37.65 25.16 6.27
CA ILE A 47 -37.27 23.93 6.96
C ILE A 47 -36.75 24.22 8.38
N THR A 48 -35.81 25.17 8.49
CA THR A 48 -35.09 25.41 9.76
C THR A 48 -35.57 26.63 10.53
N GLY A 49 -36.42 27.47 9.92
CA GLY A 49 -36.88 28.73 10.50
C GLY A 49 -35.80 29.81 10.66
N ARG A 50 -34.55 29.56 10.24
CA ARG A 50 -33.43 30.51 10.36
C ARG A 50 -33.34 31.44 9.17
N SER A 51 -32.89 32.67 9.40
CA SER A 51 -32.54 33.61 8.33
C SER A 51 -31.28 33.12 7.60
N ARG A 52 -31.34 33.02 6.27
CA ARG A 52 -30.24 32.58 5.41
C ARG A 52 -30.06 33.55 4.25
N GLU A 53 -28.84 33.58 3.73
CA GLU A 53 -28.46 34.38 2.56
C GLU A 53 -27.87 33.46 1.48
N MET A 54 -28.47 33.45 0.29
CA MET A 54 -28.00 32.69 -0.86
C MET A 54 -27.39 33.62 -1.89
N GLY A 55 -26.09 33.46 -2.17
CA GLY A 55 -25.42 34.19 -3.25
C GLY A 55 -25.92 33.75 -4.64
N LEU A 56 -26.24 34.73 -5.49
CA LEU A 56 -26.63 34.51 -6.89
C LEU A 56 -25.46 34.70 -7.87
N GLY A 57 -24.43 35.47 -7.48
CA GLY A 57 -23.23 35.68 -8.29
C GLY A 57 -22.82 37.17 -8.36
N PRO A 58 -21.65 37.47 -8.93
CA PRO A 58 -21.20 38.84 -9.12
C PRO A 58 -22.01 39.56 -10.20
N VAL A 59 -22.20 40.88 -10.06
CA VAL A 59 -22.97 41.72 -11.02
C VAL A 59 -22.41 41.65 -12.44
N ARG A 60 -21.10 41.42 -12.59
CA ARG A 60 -20.44 41.30 -13.90
C ARG A 60 -20.95 40.08 -14.69
N ASP A 61 -21.25 38.99 -14.00
CA ASP A 61 -21.62 37.73 -14.63
C ASP A 61 -23.15 37.51 -14.57
N VAL A 62 -23.85 38.22 -13.66
CA VAL A 62 -25.30 38.15 -13.48
C VAL A 62 -25.89 39.56 -13.50
N GLY A 63 -26.54 39.91 -14.61
CA GLY A 63 -27.23 41.19 -14.77
C GLY A 63 -28.45 41.32 -13.85
N LEU A 64 -28.95 42.55 -13.68
CA LEU A 64 -30.10 42.83 -12.80
C LEU A 64 -31.36 42.03 -13.19
N ALA A 65 -31.62 41.85 -14.48
CA ALA A 65 -32.77 41.06 -14.96
C ALA A 65 -32.66 39.58 -14.56
N ASP A 66 -31.47 38.98 -14.73
CA ASP A 66 -31.20 37.61 -14.31
C ASP A 66 -31.24 37.45 -12.80
N ALA A 67 -30.71 38.42 -12.05
CA ALA A 67 -30.78 38.42 -10.60
C ALA A 67 -32.23 38.42 -10.10
N ARG A 68 -33.13 39.19 -10.74
CA ARG A 68 -34.58 39.19 -10.43
C ARG A 68 -35.24 37.87 -10.78
N ARG A 69 -34.90 37.27 -11.92
CA ARG A 69 -35.40 35.95 -12.31
C ARG A 69 -34.99 34.88 -11.30
N LEU A 70 -33.69 34.79 -10.98
CA LEU A 70 -33.15 33.85 -9.98
C LEU A 70 -33.72 34.07 -8.58
N ALA A 71 -33.96 35.33 -8.18
CA ALA A 71 -34.63 35.62 -6.92
C ALA A 71 -36.10 35.19 -6.91
N THR A 72 -36.78 35.24 -8.06
CA THR A 72 -38.15 34.75 -8.21
C THR A 72 -38.21 33.23 -8.14
N GLU A 73 -37.31 32.54 -8.83
CA GLU A 73 -37.15 31.08 -8.74
C GLU A 73 -36.90 30.63 -7.29
N ALA A 74 -36.00 31.31 -6.58
CA ALA A 74 -35.75 31.05 -5.15
C ALA A 74 -36.99 31.27 -4.29
N ARG A 75 -37.82 32.28 -4.59
CA ARG A 75 -39.08 32.53 -3.88
C ARG A 75 -40.14 31.47 -4.15
N HIS A 76 -40.20 30.91 -5.36
CA HIS A 76 -41.10 29.81 -5.69
C HIS A 76 -40.74 28.58 -4.86
N LEU A 77 -39.45 28.20 -4.81
CA LEU A 77 -38.96 27.11 -3.96
C LEU A 77 -39.33 27.31 -2.48
N ILE A 78 -39.23 28.54 -1.97
CA ILE A 78 -39.63 28.87 -0.59
C ILE A 78 -41.14 28.71 -0.40
N ALA A 79 -41.96 29.13 -1.37
CA ALA A 79 -43.41 28.96 -1.32
C ALA A 79 -43.82 27.48 -1.35
N ASP A 80 -43.06 26.65 -2.05
CA ASP A 80 -43.23 25.19 -2.10
C ASP A 80 -42.66 24.47 -0.85
N GLY A 81 -42.21 25.23 0.16
CA GLY A 81 -41.68 24.68 1.43
C GLY A 81 -40.24 24.15 1.35
N LEU A 82 -39.54 24.37 0.24
CA LEU A 82 -38.15 23.95 0.04
C LEU A 82 -37.16 25.06 0.44
N ASP A 83 -35.96 24.66 0.86
CA ASP A 83 -34.85 25.60 1.12
C ASP A 83 -33.96 25.71 -0.13
N PRO A 84 -33.91 26.87 -0.83
CA PRO A 84 -33.12 27.05 -2.05
C PRO A 84 -31.64 26.69 -1.93
N ILE A 85 -31.03 26.84 -0.75
CA ILE A 85 -29.62 26.48 -0.54
C ILE A 85 -29.45 24.96 -0.51
N GLU A 86 -30.36 24.25 0.14
CA GLU A 86 -30.29 22.78 0.21
C GLU A 86 -30.66 22.16 -1.13
N GLU A 87 -31.61 22.72 -1.87
CA GLU A 87 -31.95 22.26 -3.22
C GLU A 87 -30.77 22.44 -4.19
N ARG A 88 -30.13 23.61 -4.19
CA ARG A 88 -28.93 23.84 -5.02
C ARG A 88 -27.77 22.91 -4.64
N LYS A 89 -27.63 22.54 -3.36
CA LYS A 89 -26.64 21.52 -2.93
C LYS A 89 -27.04 20.13 -3.41
N ALA A 90 -28.32 19.77 -3.32
CA ALA A 90 -28.84 18.49 -3.79
C ALA A 90 -28.68 18.36 -5.30
N GLU A 91 -28.99 19.39 -6.08
CA GLU A 91 -28.73 19.46 -7.52
C GLU A 91 -27.24 19.37 -7.85
N LYS A 92 -26.37 20.06 -7.10
CA LYS A 92 -24.91 19.96 -7.30
C LYS A 92 -24.40 18.56 -6.96
N ALA A 93 -24.92 17.92 -5.91
CA ALA A 93 -24.61 16.54 -5.56
C ALA A 93 -25.17 15.56 -6.60
N ALA A 94 -26.36 15.80 -7.13
CA ALA A 94 -26.98 15.02 -8.21
C ALA A 94 -26.23 15.20 -9.54
N ARG A 95 -25.76 16.41 -9.86
CA ARG A 95 -24.85 16.67 -10.98
C ARG A 95 -23.50 15.98 -10.80
N LYS A 96 -22.96 15.94 -9.57
CA LYS A 96 -21.74 15.19 -9.26
C LYS A 96 -21.94 13.67 -9.36
N ARG A 97 -23.13 13.17 -9.00
CA ARG A 97 -23.55 11.78 -9.25
C ARG A 97 -23.69 11.51 -10.76
N LYS A 98 -24.26 12.45 -11.52
CA LYS A 98 -24.38 12.39 -13.00
C LYS A 98 -23.05 12.58 -13.74
N SER A 99 -22.08 13.30 -13.17
CA SER A 99 -20.76 13.48 -13.76
C SER A 99 -19.82 12.30 -13.54
N GLY A 100 -20.26 11.24 -12.83
CA GLY A 100 -19.49 10.03 -12.53
C GLY A 100 -18.33 10.26 -11.56
N LEU A 101 -17.94 9.20 -10.84
CA LEU A 101 -16.66 9.17 -10.12
C LEU A 101 -15.56 8.74 -11.09
N THR A 102 -14.39 9.35 -11.00
CA THR A 102 -13.23 8.91 -11.77
C THR A 102 -12.68 7.60 -11.20
N PHE A 103 -11.90 6.85 -11.99
CA PHE A 103 -11.22 5.66 -11.49
C PHE A 103 -10.31 6.00 -10.30
N GLU A 104 -9.61 7.12 -10.35
CA GLU A 104 -8.73 7.58 -9.26
C GLU A 104 -9.50 7.85 -7.96
N ASP A 105 -10.66 8.53 -8.04
CA ASP A 105 -11.51 8.79 -6.87
C ASP A 105 -11.94 7.48 -6.20
N VAL A 106 -12.40 6.53 -7.01
CA VAL A 106 -12.83 5.20 -6.53
C VAL A 106 -11.66 4.44 -5.94
N ALA A 107 -10.49 4.46 -6.59
CA ALA A 107 -9.29 3.78 -6.13
C ALA A 107 -8.83 4.30 -4.75
N ARG A 108 -8.77 5.62 -4.58
CA ARG A 108 -8.37 6.24 -3.30
C ARG A 108 -9.36 5.89 -2.19
N ARG A 109 -10.66 5.90 -2.50
CA ARG A 109 -11.72 5.50 -1.56
C ARG A 109 -11.64 4.03 -1.17
N TYR A 110 -11.46 3.13 -2.14
CA TYR A 110 -11.26 1.71 -1.90
C TYR A 110 -10.06 1.46 -0.99
N ILE A 111 -8.92 2.09 -1.26
CA ILE A 111 -7.73 1.96 -0.42
C ILE A 111 -8.03 2.41 1.01
N GLN A 112 -8.66 3.57 1.19
CA GLN A 112 -8.99 4.10 2.51
C GLN A 112 -9.91 3.15 3.29
N GLU A 113 -10.98 2.65 2.68
CA GLU A 113 -11.97 1.78 3.33
C GLU A 113 -11.44 0.36 3.62
N GLN A 114 -10.52 -0.16 2.78
CA GLN A 114 -9.97 -1.50 2.94
C GLN A 114 -8.71 -1.54 3.82
N THR A 115 -8.02 -0.41 4.02
CA THR A 115 -6.80 -0.34 4.84
C THR A 115 -6.95 -0.95 6.24
N PRO A 116 -8.04 -0.71 6.99
CA PRO A 116 -8.22 -1.32 8.32
C PRO A 116 -8.27 -2.85 8.32
N ALA A 117 -8.70 -3.46 7.20
CA ALA A 117 -8.76 -4.91 7.05
C ALA A 117 -7.41 -5.52 6.61
N TRP A 118 -6.45 -4.70 6.17
CA TRP A 118 -5.15 -5.17 5.71
C TRP A 118 -4.20 -5.40 6.88
N LYS A 119 -3.53 -6.57 6.87
CA LYS A 119 -2.59 -6.97 7.92
C LYS A 119 -1.35 -6.10 8.00
N ASP A 120 -0.84 -5.70 6.84
CA ASP A 120 0.32 -4.82 6.76
C ASP A 120 -0.15 -3.41 6.41
N GLN A 121 0.03 -2.48 7.34
CA GLN A 121 -0.30 -1.06 7.16
C GLN A 121 0.52 -0.42 6.02
N ARG A 122 1.65 -1.01 5.62
CA ARG A 122 2.41 -0.57 4.43
C ARG A 122 1.72 -0.92 3.12
N SER A 123 0.71 -1.78 3.13
CA SER A 123 -0.04 -2.16 1.93
C SER A 123 -0.68 -0.95 1.27
N ALA A 124 -1.21 0.00 2.04
CA ALA A 124 -1.87 1.19 1.49
C ALA A 124 -0.94 2.08 0.68
N PRO A 125 0.21 2.53 1.20
CA PRO A 125 1.23 3.21 0.39
C PRO A 125 1.64 2.42 -0.85
N VAL A 126 1.86 1.10 -0.73
CA VAL A 126 2.27 0.25 -1.87
C VAL A 126 1.19 0.17 -2.95
N TRP A 127 -0.09 0.12 -2.57
CA TRP A 127 -1.21 0.18 -3.50
C TRP A 127 -1.29 1.52 -4.20
N THR A 128 -1.26 2.62 -3.43
CA THR A 128 -1.34 3.98 -3.96
C THR A 128 -0.20 4.24 -4.95
N SER A 129 1.05 4.01 -4.56
CA SER A 129 2.20 4.25 -5.44
C SER A 129 2.17 3.39 -6.70
N SER A 130 1.72 2.14 -6.60
CA SER A 130 1.60 1.29 -7.79
C SER A 130 0.54 1.79 -8.77
N LEU A 131 -0.58 2.33 -8.29
CA LEU A 131 -1.61 2.88 -9.16
C LEU A 131 -1.18 4.24 -9.74
N GLU A 132 -0.47 5.05 -8.96
CA GLU A 132 0.11 6.32 -9.42
C GLU A 132 1.15 6.11 -10.53
N ILE A 133 1.97 5.05 -10.43
CA ILE A 133 2.99 4.73 -11.44
C ILE A 133 2.35 4.12 -12.70
N HIS A 134 1.43 3.16 -12.55
CA HIS A 134 1.01 2.31 -13.66
C HIS A 134 -0.38 2.61 -14.22
N VAL A 135 -1.30 3.21 -13.45
CA VAL A 135 -2.73 3.26 -13.81
C VAL A 135 -3.24 4.68 -13.98
N PHE A 136 -2.99 5.55 -13.01
CA PHE A 136 -3.49 6.92 -13.03
C PHE A 136 -3.02 7.73 -14.25
N PRO A 137 -1.79 7.57 -14.76
CA PRO A 137 -1.35 8.26 -15.98
C PRO A 137 -2.18 7.92 -17.23
N THR A 138 -2.74 6.71 -17.30
CA THR A 138 -3.49 6.24 -18.47
C THR A 138 -4.98 6.58 -18.36
N PHE A 139 -5.67 6.09 -17.32
CA PHE A 139 -7.12 6.27 -17.20
C PHE A 139 -7.59 6.69 -15.79
N GLY A 140 -6.70 7.20 -14.93
CA GLY A 140 -7.07 7.65 -13.58
C GLY A 140 -8.20 8.68 -13.56
N LYS A 141 -8.16 9.63 -14.49
CA LYS A 141 -9.17 10.70 -14.65
C LYS A 141 -10.41 10.29 -15.44
N LYS A 142 -10.42 9.09 -16.06
CA LYS A 142 -11.56 8.56 -16.80
C LYS A 142 -12.67 8.19 -15.81
N LEU A 143 -13.93 8.35 -16.20
CA LEU A 143 -15.05 7.91 -15.37
C LEU A 143 -15.00 6.39 -15.19
N VAL A 144 -15.22 5.92 -13.96
CA VAL A 144 -15.13 4.49 -13.62
C VAL A 144 -16.11 3.62 -14.42
N SER A 145 -17.23 4.23 -14.85
CA SER A 145 -18.25 3.62 -15.71
C SER A 145 -17.78 3.44 -17.16
N ALA A 146 -16.85 4.27 -17.62
CA ALA A 146 -16.33 4.28 -18.99
C ALA A 146 -15.00 3.52 -19.13
N VAL A 147 -14.47 2.94 -18.06
CA VAL A 147 -13.25 2.11 -18.13
C VAL A 147 -13.57 0.80 -18.84
N ASP A 148 -12.88 0.57 -19.97
CA ASP A 148 -13.07 -0.56 -20.88
C ASP A 148 -11.87 -1.53 -20.87
N THR A 149 -11.90 -2.52 -21.77
CA THR A 149 -10.85 -3.55 -21.85
C THR A 149 -9.56 -3.01 -22.45
N ASP A 150 -9.64 -2.10 -23.41
CA ASP A 150 -8.47 -1.54 -24.09
C ASP A 150 -7.68 -0.65 -23.15
N ASP A 151 -8.36 0.11 -22.28
CA ASP A 151 -7.73 0.86 -21.18
C ASP A 151 -6.83 -0.05 -20.33
N VAL A 152 -7.35 -1.21 -19.93
CA VAL A 152 -6.62 -2.18 -19.08
C VAL A 152 -5.47 -2.81 -19.86
N LEU A 153 -5.70 -3.20 -21.12
CA LEU A 153 -4.68 -3.80 -21.98
C LEU A 153 -3.53 -2.84 -22.29
N ASN A 154 -3.81 -1.54 -22.47
CA ASN A 154 -2.80 -0.51 -22.69
C ASN A 154 -1.80 -0.39 -21.53
N ILE A 155 -2.24 -0.67 -20.31
CA ILE A 155 -1.36 -0.75 -19.13
C ILE A 155 -0.61 -2.09 -19.09
N LEU A 156 -1.32 -3.19 -19.33
CA LEU A 156 -0.77 -4.52 -19.07
C LEU A 156 0.20 -4.97 -20.16
N ARG A 157 -0.08 -4.74 -21.43
CA ARG A 157 0.74 -5.24 -22.56
C ARG A 157 2.21 -4.82 -22.46
N PRO A 158 2.57 -3.56 -22.17
CA PRO A 158 3.98 -3.16 -22.06
C PRO A 158 4.76 -3.86 -20.96
N ILE A 159 4.09 -4.30 -19.89
CA ILE A 159 4.72 -4.92 -18.72
C ILE A 159 4.46 -6.43 -18.61
N TRP A 160 3.66 -7.02 -19.51
CA TRP A 160 3.15 -8.38 -19.35
C TRP A 160 4.26 -9.44 -19.47
N THR A 161 5.17 -9.26 -20.42
CA THR A 161 6.28 -10.18 -20.71
C THR A 161 7.53 -9.86 -19.90
N GLU A 162 7.83 -8.59 -19.71
CA GLU A 162 9.05 -8.14 -19.02
C GLU A 162 8.90 -8.13 -17.49
N LYS A 163 7.72 -7.75 -16.98
CA LYS A 163 7.46 -7.55 -15.55
C LYS A 163 6.17 -8.25 -15.14
N THR A 164 6.06 -9.54 -15.47
CA THR A 164 4.83 -10.34 -15.37
C THR A 164 4.21 -10.33 -13.96
N GLU A 165 5.00 -10.38 -12.90
CA GLU A 165 4.48 -10.30 -11.53
C GLU A 165 3.85 -8.93 -11.23
N THR A 166 4.52 -7.85 -11.62
CA THR A 166 4.00 -6.48 -11.49
C THR A 166 2.70 -6.34 -12.28
N ALA A 167 2.66 -6.83 -13.52
CA ALA A 167 1.48 -6.82 -14.36
C ALA A 167 0.30 -7.57 -13.72
N GLY A 168 0.55 -8.76 -13.18
CA GLY A 168 -0.46 -9.55 -12.47
C GLY A 168 -0.99 -8.84 -11.23
N ARG A 169 -0.11 -8.19 -10.45
CA ARG A 169 -0.49 -7.40 -9.27
C ARG A 169 -1.31 -6.17 -9.65
N VAL A 170 -0.88 -5.40 -10.65
CA VAL A 170 -1.61 -4.22 -11.14
C VAL A 170 -3.00 -4.60 -11.66
N ARG A 171 -3.11 -5.64 -12.51
CA ARG A 171 -4.39 -6.17 -12.98
C ARG A 171 -5.31 -6.54 -11.83
N GLY A 172 -4.82 -7.31 -10.86
CA GLY A 172 -5.59 -7.73 -9.70
C GLY A 172 -6.00 -6.59 -8.75
N ARG A 173 -5.33 -5.43 -8.82
CA ARG A 173 -5.76 -4.20 -8.14
C ARG A 173 -6.88 -3.50 -8.89
N ILE A 174 -6.72 -3.34 -10.22
CA ILE A 174 -7.76 -2.76 -11.09
C ILE A 174 -9.05 -3.57 -10.96
N GLU A 175 -8.97 -4.89 -11.05
CA GLU A 175 -10.10 -5.81 -10.91
C GLU A 175 -10.90 -5.53 -9.63
N ARG A 176 -10.23 -5.48 -8.46
CA ARG A 176 -10.88 -5.21 -7.17
C ARG A 176 -11.52 -3.82 -7.07
N ILE A 177 -10.86 -2.80 -7.62
CA ILE A 177 -11.39 -1.42 -7.62
C ILE A 177 -12.65 -1.33 -8.48
N LEU A 178 -12.66 -2.00 -9.64
CA LEU A 178 -13.83 -2.04 -10.52
C LEU A 178 -14.97 -2.87 -9.92
N ASP A 179 -14.68 -4.01 -9.28
CA ASP A 179 -15.72 -4.77 -8.57
C ASP A 179 -16.34 -3.97 -7.40
N TYR A 180 -15.52 -3.21 -6.68
CA TYR A 180 -15.98 -2.27 -5.67
C TYR A 180 -16.89 -1.18 -6.27
N ALA A 181 -16.51 -0.59 -7.40
CA ALA A 181 -17.35 0.37 -8.11
C ALA A 181 -18.69 -0.23 -8.56
N LYS A 182 -18.69 -1.49 -9.03
CA LYS A 182 -19.91 -2.21 -9.44
C LYS A 182 -20.83 -2.44 -8.24
N THR A 183 -20.26 -2.83 -7.09
CA THR A 183 -21.00 -3.06 -5.85
C THR A 183 -21.71 -1.80 -5.35
N HIS A 184 -21.12 -0.62 -5.56
CA HIS A 184 -21.72 0.67 -5.23
C HIS A 184 -22.66 1.24 -6.32
N GLY A 185 -22.86 0.52 -7.42
CA GLY A 185 -23.69 0.98 -8.55
C GLY A 185 -23.09 2.15 -9.33
N TRP A 186 -21.77 2.38 -9.24
CA TRP A 186 -21.08 3.43 -10.02
C TRP A 186 -20.68 2.97 -11.41
N ARG A 187 -20.81 1.67 -11.69
CA ARG A 187 -20.68 1.06 -13.01
C ARG A 187 -21.61 -0.14 -13.10
N GLU A 188 -22.07 -0.40 -14.32
CA GLU A 188 -22.95 -1.54 -14.63
C GLU A 188 -22.24 -2.58 -15.50
N SER A 189 -21.27 -2.15 -16.31
CA SER A 189 -20.52 -2.99 -17.25
C SER A 189 -19.69 -4.08 -16.55
N GLU A 190 -19.51 -5.19 -17.25
CA GLU A 190 -18.61 -6.27 -16.84
C GLU A 190 -17.20 -5.75 -16.57
N ASN A 191 -16.48 -6.40 -15.66
CA ASN A 191 -15.18 -5.94 -15.20
C ASN A 191 -14.10 -6.24 -16.27
N PRO A 192 -13.54 -5.22 -16.95
CA PRO A 192 -12.55 -5.41 -18.01
C PRO A 192 -11.23 -5.99 -17.51
N ALA A 193 -10.95 -5.89 -16.21
CA ALA A 193 -9.77 -6.47 -15.58
C ALA A 193 -9.99 -7.89 -15.07
N ARG A 194 -11.16 -8.50 -15.31
CA ARG A 194 -11.43 -9.89 -14.92
C ARG A 194 -10.46 -10.82 -15.66
N TRP A 195 -9.86 -11.76 -14.91
CA TRP A 195 -8.96 -12.74 -15.54
C TRP A 195 -9.74 -13.87 -16.21
N ARG A 196 -10.44 -14.68 -15.41
CA ARG A 196 -11.14 -15.89 -15.89
C ARG A 196 -12.29 -15.51 -16.81
N GLY A 197 -12.27 -16.04 -18.04
CA GLY A 197 -13.33 -15.82 -19.02
C GLY A 197 -13.26 -14.47 -19.73
N HIS A 198 -12.20 -13.68 -19.51
CA HIS A 198 -12.01 -12.38 -20.17
C HIS A 198 -10.55 -12.20 -20.60
N LEU A 199 -9.70 -11.59 -19.76
CA LEU A 199 -8.30 -11.33 -20.13
C LEU A 199 -7.50 -12.61 -20.44
N SER A 200 -7.89 -13.77 -19.90
CA SER A 200 -7.28 -15.07 -20.24
C SER A 200 -7.41 -15.47 -21.72
N ASN A 201 -8.35 -14.88 -22.46
CA ASN A 201 -8.56 -15.13 -23.89
C ASN A 201 -7.70 -14.22 -24.78
N ILE A 202 -7.11 -13.16 -24.19
CA ILE A 202 -6.37 -12.13 -24.91
C ILE A 202 -4.89 -12.19 -24.55
N LEU A 203 -4.58 -12.36 -23.26
CA LEU A 203 -3.22 -12.40 -22.74
C LEU A 203 -2.83 -13.84 -22.39
N PRO A 204 -1.61 -14.28 -22.78
CA PRO A 204 -1.11 -15.58 -22.37
C PRO A 204 -1.01 -15.66 -20.84
N ALA A 205 -1.23 -16.86 -20.31
CA ALA A 205 -1.22 -17.09 -18.87
C ALA A 205 0.10 -16.61 -18.24
N PRO A 206 0.07 -15.83 -17.14
CA PRO A 206 1.28 -15.30 -16.51
C PRO A 206 2.34 -16.37 -16.23
N SER A 207 1.93 -17.58 -15.82
CA SER A 207 2.83 -18.70 -15.54
C SER A 207 3.58 -19.23 -16.76
N LYS A 208 3.09 -19.00 -17.98
CA LYS A 208 3.74 -19.42 -19.23
C LYS A 208 4.68 -18.37 -19.81
N VAL A 209 4.60 -17.13 -19.31
CA VAL A 209 5.30 -15.96 -19.87
C VAL A 209 6.32 -15.42 -18.89
N ALA A 210 6.06 -15.58 -17.59
CA ALA A 210 7.01 -15.21 -16.55
C ALA A 210 8.30 -15.99 -16.77
N LYS A 211 9.39 -15.27 -17.06
CA LYS A 211 10.73 -15.83 -16.94
C LYS A 211 10.93 -16.21 -15.48
N ILE A 212 11.30 -17.46 -15.22
CA ILE A 212 11.71 -17.89 -13.89
C ILE A 212 13.10 -17.28 -13.66
N GLU A 213 13.14 -16.08 -13.08
CA GLU A 213 14.38 -15.53 -12.54
C GLU A 213 14.59 -16.12 -11.15
N HIS A 214 15.54 -17.05 -11.05
CA HIS A 214 16.05 -17.45 -9.74
C HIS A 214 16.70 -16.23 -9.09
N HIS A 215 16.38 -15.98 -7.81
CA HIS A 215 17.04 -14.90 -7.08
C HIS A 215 18.55 -15.13 -7.11
N PRO A 216 19.35 -14.15 -7.56
CA PRO A 216 20.79 -14.27 -7.56
C PRO A 216 21.28 -14.59 -6.14
N ALA A 217 22.07 -15.65 -6.04
CA ALA A 217 22.55 -16.24 -4.80
C ALA A 217 24.08 -16.40 -4.87
N VAL A 218 24.72 -16.42 -3.70
CA VAL A 218 26.13 -16.79 -3.61
C VAL A 218 26.20 -18.30 -3.87
N ASP A 219 27.12 -18.77 -4.72
CA ASP A 219 27.38 -20.22 -4.84
C ASP A 219 27.77 -20.76 -3.46
N TRP A 220 27.25 -21.92 -3.06
CA TRP A 220 27.57 -22.47 -1.75
C TRP A 220 29.06 -22.75 -1.59
N LYS A 221 29.80 -22.96 -2.69
CA LYS A 221 31.26 -23.13 -2.68
C LYS A 221 32.00 -21.83 -2.29
N ASP A 222 31.41 -20.68 -2.60
CA ASP A 222 31.98 -19.36 -2.30
C ASP A 222 31.54 -18.79 -0.95
N ILE A 223 30.57 -19.44 -0.27
CA ILE A 223 29.92 -18.86 0.91
C ILE A 223 30.92 -18.58 2.04
N ALA A 224 31.90 -19.47 2.25
CA ALA A 224 32.90 -19.31 3.30
C ALA A 224 33.73 -18.04 3.12
N ARG A 225 34.09 -17.70 1.87
CA ARG A 225 34.80 -16.46 1.54
C ARG A 225 33.95 -15.23 1.89
N VAL A 226 32.67 -15.25 1.51
CA VAL A 226 31.75 -14.14 1.79
C VAL A 226 31.52 -13.99 3.30
N MET A 227 31.37 -15.09 4.02
CA MET A 227 31.19 -15.09 5.48
C MET A 227 32.43 -14.60 6.22
N ALA A 228 33.63 -14.94 5.75
CA ALA A 228 34.89 -14.37 6.28
C ALA A 228 34.97 -12.86 6.05
N ALA A 229 34.59 -12.37 4.86
CA ALA A 229 34.56 -10.94 4.58
C ALA A 229 33.53 -10.19 5.44
N LEU A 230 32.36 -10.79 5.72
CA LEU A 230 31.38 -10.24 6.65
C LEU A 230 31.91 -10.21 8.09
N ALA A 231 32.63 -11.26 8.52
CA ALA A 231 33.20 -11.35 9.86
C ALA A 231 34.28 -10.29 10.13
N ALA A 232 35.02 -9.88 9.09
CA ALA A 232 36.00 -8.80 9.17
C ALA A 232 35.35 -7.40 9.35
N SER A 233 34.04 -7.27 9.14
CA SER A 233 33.31 -6.02 9.36
C SER A 233 32.79 -5.91 10.80
N SER A 234 33.05 -4.77 11.44
CA SER A 234 32.44 -4.40 12.72
C SER A 234 31.00 -3.88 12.58
N GLY A 235 30.48 -3.77 11.36
CA GLY A 235 29.14 -3.25 11.10
C GLY A 235 28.04 -4.19 11.56
N LEU A 236 27.05 -3.65 12.27
CA LEU A 236 25.90 -4.44 12.76
C LEU A 236 25.11 -5.11 11.62
N ALA A 237 25.06 -4.49 10.44
CA ALA A 237 24.45 -5.08 9.26
C ALA A 237 25.19 -6.34 8.79
N ALA A 238 26.51 -6.39 8.90
CA ALA A 238 27.29 -7.60 8.58
C ALA A 238 26.98 -8.72 9.58
N GLN A 239 26.92 -8.41 10.87
CA GLN A 239 26.51 -9.38 11.90
C GLN A 239 25.09 -9.93 11.66
N ALA A 240 24.15 -9.07 11.25
CA ALA A 240 22.79 -9.51 10.90
C ALA A 240 22.77 -10.44 9.67
N VAL A 241 23.56 -10.15 8.63
CA VAL A 241 23.69 -11.05 7.46
C VAL A 241 24.33 -12.38 7.84
N ARG A 242 25.37 -12.37 8.69
CA ARG A 242 25.98 -13.60 9.19
C ARG A 242 24.97 -14.44 9.96
N PHE A 243 24.25 -13.83 10.90
CA PHE A 243 23.20 -14.52 11.67
C PHE A 243 22.10 -15.09 10.77
N LEU A 244 21.70 -14.35 9.73
CA LEU A 244 20.75 -14.83 8.73
C LEU A 244 21.25 -16.08 8.00
N CYS A 245 22.52 -16.06 7.56
CA CYS A 245 23.14 -17.21 6.90
C CYS A 245 23.20 -18.43 7.84
N LEU A 246 23.64 -18.23 9.07
CA LEU A 246 23.78 -19.25 10.12
C LEU A 246 22.45 -19.88 10.56
N THR A 247 21.33 -19.18 10.37
CA THR A 247 20.00 -19.63 10.80
C THR A 247 19.10 -20.03 9.62
N ALA A 248 19.56 -19.76 8.39
CA ALA A 248 18.76 -19.83 7.17
C ALA A 248 17.41 -19.07 7.26
N ALA A 249 17.26 -18.11 8.17
CA ALA A 249 16.02 -17.37 8.38
C ALA A 249 15.79 -16.29 7.29
N ARG A 250 14.58 -15.72 7.22
CA ARG A 250 14.28 -14.63 6.29
C ARG A 250 14.80 -13.29 6.84
N SER A 251 15.16 -12.36 5.94
CA SER A 251 15.58 -10.98 6.31
C SER A 251 14.61 -10.31 7.30
N GLY A 252 13.31 -10.42 7.06
CA GLY A 252 12.29 -9.89 7.96
C GLY A 252 12.27 -10.56 9.33
N GLU A 253 12.53 -11.86 9.42
CA GLU A 253 12.56 -12.60 10.69
C GLU A 253 13.76 -12.12 11.52
N VAL A 254 14.95 -12.04 10.91
CA VAL A 254 16.19 -11.60 11.58
C VAL A 254 16.14 -10.14 12.00
N ARG A 255 15.74 -9.24 11.10
CA ARG A 255 15.75 -7.80 11.38
C ARG A 255 14.81 -7.44 12.51
N PHE A 256 13.65 -8.09 12.59
CA PHE A 256 12.65 -7.82 13.62
C PHE A 256 12.76 -8.77 14.82
N ALA A 257 13.80 -9.60 14.90
CA ALA A 257 14.01 -10.47 16.05
C ALA A 257 14.28 -9.66 17.32
N THR A 258 13.69 -10.09 18.43
CA THR A 258 13.87 -9.46 19.74
C THR A 258 14.52 -10.43 20.71
N TRP A 259 15.13 -9.89 21.76
CA TRP A 259 15.78 -10.72 22.78
C TRP A 259 14.83 -11.66 23.53
N ASP A 260 13.54 -11.36 23.55
CA ASP A 260 12.52 -12.18 24.23
C ASP A 260 12.23 -13.49 23.47
N GLU A 261 12.70 -13.60 22.22
CA GLU A 261 12.56 -14.79 21.38
C GLU A 261 13.74 -15.76 21.49
N ILE A 262 14.81 -15.37 22.21
CA ILE A 262 16.07 -16.11 22.27
C ILE A 262 16.18 -16.82 23.62
N ASP A 263 16.28 -18.14 23.56
CA ASP A 263 16.70 -18.99 24.66
C ASP A 263 18.16 -19.41 24.42
N LEU A 264 19.09 -18.73 25.09
CA LEU A 264 20.54 -19.02 24.97
C LEU A 264 20.94 -20.33 25.68
N GLU A 265 20.15 -20.79 26.65
CA GLU A 265 20.42 -22.01 27.42
C GLU A 265 20.04 -23.24 26.60
N GLN A 266 18.81 -23.26 26.06
CA GLN A 266 18.33 -24.33 25.18
C GLN A 266 18.89 -24.22 23.75
N LYS A 267 19.53 -23.09 23.42
CA LYS A 267 20.07 -22.75 22.10
C LYS A 267 18.97 -22.70 21.03
N ILE A 268 17.90 -21.98 21.32
CA ILE A 268 16.71 -21.89 20.47
C ILE A 268 16.34 -20.43 20.23
N TRP A 269 16.02 -20.11 18.98
CA TRP A 269 15.32 -18.89 18.62
C TRP A 269 13.89 -19.23 18.17
N THR A 270 12.89 -18.73 18.87
CA THR A 270 11.48 -19.00 18.58
C THR A 270 10.85 -17.82 17.87
N VAL A 271 10.62 -17.96 16.55
CA VAL A 271 9.95 -16.93 15.75
C VAL A 271 8.43 -17.07 15.90
N PRO A 272 7.73 -16.06 16.43
CA PRO A 272 6.30 -16.15 16.71
C PRO A 272 5.47 -16.18 15.42
N ALA A 273 4.30 -16.84 15.49
CA ALA A 273 3.44 -17.08 14.34
C ALA A 273 3.02 -15.79 13.61
N GLU A 274 2.86 -14.68 14.34
CA GLU A 274 2.48 -13.37 13.81
C GLU A 274 3.54 -12.78 12.87
N ARG A 275 4.82 -13.13 13.07
CA ARG A 275 5.94 -12.71 12.20
C ARG A 275 6.21 -13.71 11.06
N MET A 276 5.62 -14.90 11.13
CA MET A 276 5.83 -15.96 10.15
C MET A 276 4.86 -15.88 8.97
N LYS A 277 5.40 -16.00 7.75
CA LYS A 277 4.59 -16.05 6.51
C LYS A 277 3.55 -17.18 6.52
N ALA A 278 3.90 -18.31 7.12
CA ALA A 278 3.04 -19.49 7.23
C ALA A 278 2.06 -19.42 8.43
N LYS A 279 2.12 -18.37 9.26
CA LYS A 279 1.31 -18.22 10.49
C LYS A 279 1.43 -19.38 11.47
N ARG A 280 2.60 -19.99 11.54
CA ARG A 280 2.94 -21.02 12.52
C ARG A 280 4.26 -20.63 13.14
N GLU A 281 4.36 -20.81 14.45
CA GLU A 281 5.62 -20.61 15.18
C GLU A 281 6.75 -21.43 14.53
N HIS A 282 7.95 -20.87 14.50
CA HIS A 282 9.13 -21.53 13.95
C HIS A 282 10.28 -21.52 14.96
N ARG A 283 10.65 -22.69 15.45
CA ARG A 283 11.81 -22.87 16.32
C ARG A 283 13.05 -23.07 15.46
N VAL A 284 14.05 -22.21 15.63
CA VAL A 284 15.31 -22.21 14.90
C VAL A 284 16.42 -22.68 15.84
N PRO A 285 17.13 -23.77 15.54
CA PRO A 285 18.32 -24.18 16.29
C PRO A 285 19.43 -23.13 16.17
N LEU A 286 20.01 -22.72 17.30
CA LEU A 286 21.15 -21.79 17.32
C LEU A 286 22.45 -22.59 17.36
N SER A 287 23.20 -22.56 16.25
CA SER A 287 24.57 -23.07 16.19
C SER A 287 25.52 -22.20 17.03
N ASP A 288 26.71 -22.70 17.33
CA ASP A 288 27.65 -21.95 18.17
C ASP A 288 28.09 -20.62 17.52
N GLY A 289 28.32 -20.58 16.20
CA GLY A 289 28.56 -19.32 15.48
C GLY A 289 27.38 -18.34 15.55
N ALA A 290 26.12 -18.82 15.57
CA ALA A 290 24.97 -17.94 15.78
C ALA A 290 24.94 -17.34 17.19
N ARG A 291 25.33 -18.14 18.19
CA ARG A 291 25.41 -17.72 19.60
C ARG A 291 26.53 -16.71 19.83
N GLU A 292 27.69 -16.87 19.18
CA GLU A 292 28.78 -15.91 19.23
C GLU A 292 28.35 -14.53 18.71
N ILE A 293 27.59 -14.50 17.61
CA ILE A 293 27.03 -13.24 17.09
C ILE A 293 26.09 -12.62 18.13
N LEU A 294 25.17 -13.41 18.69
CA LEU A 294 24.25 -12.94 19.73
C LEU A 294 25.01 -12.35 20.91
N GLN A 295 26.02 -13.06 21.43
CA GLN A 295 26.85 -12.55 22.52
C GLN A 295 27.57 -11.24 22.15
N SER A 296 28.06 -11.12 20.92
CA SER A 296 28.74 -9.90 20.44
C SER A 296 27.82 -8.67 20.38
N VAL A 297 26.53 -8.87 20.10
CA VAL A 297 25.53 -7.78 19.99
C VAL A 297 24.70 -7.59 21.26
N LEU A 298 24.85 -8.46 22.27
CA LEU A 298 24.17 -8.35 23.56
C LEU A 298 24.36 -6.99 24.26
N PRO A 299 25.54 -6.34 24.22
CA PRO A 299 25.72 -5.00 24.78
C PRO A 299 24.82 -3.91 24.14
N LEU A 300 24.27 -4.16 22.95
CA LEU A 300 23.35 -3.24 22.26
C LEU A 300 21.89 -3.41 22.71
N ARG A 301 21.59 -4.40 23.56
CA ARG A 301 20.25 -4.69 24.04
C ARG A 301 19.66 -3.47 24.75
N ASN A 302 18.46 -3.07 24.32
CA ASN A 302 17.74 -1.96 24.93
C ASN A 302 16.23 -2.21 24.96
N SER A 303 15.73 -2.60 26.15
CA SER A 303 14.30 -2.87 26.37
C SER A 303 13.42 -1.65 26.16
N ARG A 304 13.96 -0.43 26.32
CA ARG A 304 13.24 0.84 26.08
C ARG A 304 13.18 1.24 24.60
N GLN A 305 13.79 0.45 23.71
CA GLN A 305 13.87 0.75 22.26
C GLN A 305 13.49 -0.46 21.40
N GLY A 306 12.42 -1.16 21.79
CA GLY A 306 11.86 -2.29 21.03
C GLY A 306 12.58 -3.62 21.23
N ASN A 307 13.67 -3.65 22.02
CA ASN A 307 14.38 -4.87 22.40
C ASN A 307 14.90 -5.71 21.21
N PHE A 308 15.18 -5.06 20.07
CA PHE A 308 15.70 -5.72 18.87
C PHE A 308 17.11 -6.30 19.11
N ILE A 309 17.39 -7.46 18.52
CA ILE A 309 18.74 -8.05 18.48
C ILE A 309 19.66 -7.19 17.60
N PHE A 310 19.14 -6.72 16.46
CA PHE A 310 19.85 -5.86 15.51
C PHE A 310 19.15 -4.49 15.37
N PRO A 311 19.33 -3.57 16.35
CA PRO A 311 18.72 -2.24 16.29
C PRO A 311 19.24 -1.40 15.12
N GLY A 312 18.37 -0.60 14.53
CA GLY A 312 18.73 0.37 13.49
C GLY A 312 19.14 1.72 14.06
N GLN A 313 19.63 2.62 13.19
CA GLN A 313 20.02 3.98 13.58
C GLN A 313 18.84 4.81 14.12
N ARG A 314 17.62 4.57 13.63
CA ARG A 314 16.42 5.24 14.15
C ARG A 314 15.96 4.54 15.41
N ARG A 315 15.81 5.31 16.50
CA ARG A 315 15.33 4.82 17.80
C ARG A 315 14.05 3.99 17.66
N GLY A 316 14.03 2.80 18.26
CA GLY A 316 12.88 1.89 18.24
C GLY A 316 12.56 1.29 16.87
N LYS A 317 13.52 1.32 15.93
CA LYS A 317 13.39 0.66 14.63
C LYS A 317 14.55 -0.33 14.43
N PRO A 318 14.32 -1.45 13.73
CA PRO A 318 15.38 -2.39 13.39
C PRO A 318 16.23 -1.86 12.21
N LEU A 319 17.28 -2.61 11.86
CA LEU A 319 17.99 -2.41 10.59
C LEU A 319 17.05 -2.39 9.38
N THR A 320 17.45 -1.67 8.33
CA THR A 320 16.74 -1.63 7.04
C THR A 320 17.17 -2.77 6.14
N ASP A 321 16.32 -3.14 5.16
CA ASP A 321 16.66 -4.20 4.20
C ASP A 321 17.90 -3.82 3.38
N VAL A 322 17.93 -2.55 2.98
CA VAL A 322 19.02 -1.93 2.23
C VAL A 322 20.35 -2.04 2.98
N ALA A 323 20.34 -1.94 4.31
CA ALA A 323 21.57 -2.08 5.10
C ALA A 323 22.16 -3.50 4.98
N LEU A 324 21.32 -4.54 5.07
CA LEU A 324 21.75 -5.93 4.91
C LEU A 324 22.23 -6.18 3.47
N SER A 325 21.49 -5.71 2.46
CA SER A 325 21.89 -5.86 1.05
C SER A 325 23.23 -5.22 0.77
N LYS A 326 23.47 -3.99 1.26
CA LYS A 326 24.77 -3.32 1.10
C LYS A 326 25.91 -4.10 1.77
N ALA A 327 25.70 -4.60 2.99
CA ALA A 327 26.71 -5.39 3.69
C ALA A 327 27.06 -6.67 2.91
N LEU A 328 26.04 -7.38 2.40
CA LEU A 328 26.24 -8.57 1.57
C LEU A 328 26.96 -8.24 0.27
N HIS A 329 26.56 -7.18 -0.44
CA HIS A 329 27.19 -6.79 -1.72
C HIS A 329 28.66 -6.46 -1.56
N THR A 330 29.00 -5.73 -0.50
CA THR A 330 30.39 -5.42 -0.17
C THR A 330 31.20 -6.69 0.10
N ALA A 331 30.66 -7.63 0.90
CA ALA A 331 31.36 -8.87 1.21
C ALA A 331 31.46 -9.85 0.01
N ALA A 332 30.42 -9.91 -0.82
CA ALA A 332 30.39 -10.75 -2.01
C ALA A 332 31.28 -10.20 -3.13
N GLY A 333 31.48 -8.88 -3.18
CA GLY A 333 32.19 -8.18 -4.26
C GLY A 333 31.31 -7.93 -5.49
N THR A 334 29.99 -8.17 -5.39
CA THR A 334 29.04 -8.00 -6.49
C THR A 334 27.66 -7.57 -5.97
N LYS A 335 26.87 -6.92 -6.83
CA LYS A 335 25.46 -6.60 -6.58
C LYS A 335 24.51 -7.70 -7.06
N ASP A 336 25.03 -8.68 -7.81
CA ASP A 336 24.27 -9.79 -8.39
C ASP A 336 24.07 -10.92 -7.37
N VAL A 337 23.80 -10.55 -6.12
CA VAL A 337 23.42 -11.46 -5.04
C VAL A 337 22.39 -10.76 -4.15
N THR A 338 21.53 -11.55 -3.52
CA THR A 338 20.50 -11.02 -2.62
C THR A 338 20.58 -11.66 -1.25
N VAL A 339 20.13 -10.93 -0.22
CA VAL A 339 20.03 -11.47 1.15
C VAL A 339 19.09 -12.67 1.19
N HIS A 340 18.03 -12.66 0.38
CA HIS A 340 17.15 -13.82 0.23
C HIS A 340 17.85 -15.00 -0.45
N GLY A 341 18.74 -14.74 -1.42
CA GLY A 341 19.53 -15.74 -2.13
C GLY A 341 20.40 -16.61 -1.22
N LEU A 342 20.84 -16.11 -0.06
CA LEU A 342 21.56 -16.93 0.94
C LEU A 342 20.77 -18.15 1.42
N ARG A 343 19.43 -18.10 1.37
CA ARG A 343 18.57 -19.25 1.67
C ARG A 343 18.57 -20.28 0.54
N SER A 344 18.69 -19.85 -0.71
CA SER A 344 18.93 -20.74 -1.85
C SER A 344 20.30 -21.38 -1.71
N THR A 345 21.35 -20.60 -1.39
CA THR A 345 22.69 -21.11 -1.10
C THR A 345 22.68 -22.25 -0.06
N PHE A 346 21.99 -22.04 1.07
CA PHE A 346 21.79 -23.09 2.09
C PHE A 346 21.03 -24.31 1.53
N ARG A 347 20.00 -24.08 0.71
CA ARG A 347 19.17 -25.16 0.18
C ARG A 347 19.92 -26.04 -0.82
N ASP A 348 20.73 -25.41 -1.66
CA ASP A 348 21.56 -26.06 -2.68
C ASP A 348 22.67 -26.87 -1.99
N TRP A 349 23.38 -26.26 -1.03
CA TRP A 349 24.34 -26.98 -0.19
C TRP A 349 23.73 -28.20 0.50
N ALA A 350 22.57 -28.04 1.15
CA ALA A 350 21.93 -29.14 1.85
C ALA A 350 21.51 -30.28 0.90
N ALA A 351 21.24 -29.97 -0.38
CA ALA A 351 20.89 -30.97 -1.38
C ALA A 351 22.12 -31.67 -1.99
N GLU A 352 23.23 -30.96 -2.15
CA GLU A 352 24.42 -31.45 -2.86
C GLU A 352 25.45 -32.10 -1.93
N GLU A 353 25.60 -31.62 -0.70
CA GLU A 353 26.72 -31.96 0.19
C GLU A 353 26.30 -32.71 1.46
N THR A 354 25.02 -33.06 1.60
CA THR A 354 24.52 -33.73 2.81
C THR A 354 23.52 -34.83 2.49
N ASP A 355 23.47 -35.84 3.36
CA ASP A 355 22.46 -36.92 3.31
C ASP A 355 21.17 -36.58 4.07
N PHE A 356 21.00 -35.33 4.51
CA PHE A 356 19.79 -34.93 5.25
C PHE A 356 18.56 -35.00 4.31
N PRO A 357 17.44 -35.58 4.79
CA PRO A 357 16.22 -35.61 3.99
C PRO A 357 15.78 -34.20 3.59
N ARG A 358 15.30 -34.06 2.35
CA ARG A 358 14.75 -32.79 1.81
C ARG A 358 13.84 -32.07 2.81
N GLU A 359 12.97 -32.81 3.47
CA GLU A 359 12.06 -32.26 4.47
C GLU A 359 12.75 -31.56 5.64
N VAL A 360 13.92 -32.02 6.09
CA VAL A 360 14.68 -31.36 7.15
C VAL A 360 15.16 -29.97 6.70
N ALA A 361 15.70 -29.88 5.47
CA ALA A 361 16.16 -28.62 4.89
C ALA A 361 14.99 -27.64 4.60
N GLU A 362 13.89 -28.14 4.05
CA GLU A 362 12.68 -27.33 3.82
C GLU A 362 12.08 -26.82 5.14
N MET A 363 12.09 -27.63 6.22
CA MET A 363 11.64 -27.19 7.55
C MET A 363 12.59 -26.18 8.18
N ALA A 364 13.92 -26.30 7.99
CA ALA A 364 14.86 -25.28 8.45
C ALA A 364 14.54 -23.91 7.83
N LEU A 365 14.13 -23.91 6.56
CA LEU A 365 13.67 -22.74 5.83
C LEU A 365 12.23 -22.30 6.17
N ALA A 366 11.51 -23.02 7.04
CA ALA A 366 10.08 -22.83 7.30
C ALA A 366 9.26 -22.78 6.00
N HIS A 367 9.54 -23.72 5.09
CA HIS A 367 8.71 -24.00 3.92
C HIS A 367 7.62 -25.01 4.28
N ALA A 368 6.48 -24.92 3.59
CA ALA A 368 5.46 -25.95 3.69
C ALA A 368 5.94 -27.19 2.91
N ILE A 369 5.75 -28.38 3.48
CA ILE A 369 6.16 -29.64 2.86
C ILE A 369 4.91 -30.47 2.58
N GLY A 370 4.81 -30.93 1.33
CA GLY A 370 3.74 -31.81 0.87
C GLY A 370 2.38 -31.12 0.79
N ASP A 371 1.38 -31.93 0.46
CA ASP A 371 0.00 -31.52 0.30
C ASP A 371 -0.64 -31.22 1.66
N LYS A 372 -1.76 -30.49 1.69
CA LYS A 372 -2.46 -30.16 2.96
C LYS A 372 -2.73 -31.38 3.86
N VAL A 373 -2.86 -32.56 3.26
CA VAL A 373 -3.08 -33.83 3.96
C VAL A 373 -1.82 -34.30 4.67
N GLU A 374 -0.66 -34.36 4.00
CA GLU A 374 0.61 -34.77 4.63
C GLU A 374 1.05 -33.78 5.73
N ALA A 375 0.79 -32.50 5.53
CA ALA A 375 1.08 -31.46 6.51
C ALA A 375 0.26 -31.63 7.81
N ALA A 376 -0.92 -32.26 7.74
CA ALA A 376 -1.78 -32.50 8.89
C ALA A 376 -1.32 -33.68 9.77
N TYR A 377 -0.66 -34.69 9.19
CA TYR A 377 -0.18 -35.86 9.92
C TYR A 377 1.18 -35.65 10.62
N ARG A 378 1.98 -34.66 10.19
CA ARG A 378 3.27 -34.32 10.82
C ARG A 378 3.07 -33.46 12.07
N ARG A 379 3.21 -34.08 13.25
CA ARG A 379 3.08 -33.40 14.56
C ARG A 379 4.37 -32.72 15.04
N GLY A 380 5.55 -33.22 14.64
CA GLY A 380 6.85 -32.70 15.06
C GLY A 380 7.48 -31.72 14.06
N ASP A 381 8.47 -30.95 14.51
CA ASP A 381 9.20 -29.95 13.71
C ASP A 381 10.61 -30.42 13.26
N LEU A 382 10.92 -31.71 13.46
CA LEU A 382 12.23 -32.33 13.19
C LEU A 382 13.41 -31.58 13.85
N PHE A 383 13.20 -30.95 15.02
CA PHE A 383 14.15 -30.03 15.62
C PHE A 383 15.58 -30.57 15.74
N GLU A 384 15.77 -31.77 16.30
CA GLU A 384 17.12 -32.32 16.51
C GLU A 384 17.83 -32.69 15.20
N LYS A 385 17.09 -33.16 14.18
CA LYS A 385 17.65 -33.35 12.83
C LYS A 385 18.07 -32.01 12.21
N ARG A 386 17.25 -30.96 12.39
CA ARG A 386 17.61 -29.61 11.96
C ARG A 386 18.80 -29.06 12.73
N ARG A 387 18.91 -29.32 14.04
CA ARG A 387 20.07 -28.92 14.85
C ARG A 387 21.35 -29.51 14.27
N ALA A 388 21.37 -30.81 13.97
CA ALA A 388 22.50 -31.46 13.33
C ALA A 388 22.83 -30.86 11.94
N LEU A 389 21.82 -30.61 11.10
CA LEU A 389 21.99 -29.95 9.81
C LEU A 389 22.61 -28.54 9.97
N MET A 390 22.13 -27.74 10.91
CA MET A 390 22.67 -26.38 11.14
C MET A 390 24.10 -26.41 11.70
N SER A 391 24.48 -27.45 12.46
CA SER A 391 25.86 -27.66 12.90
C SER A 391 26.78 -28.03 11.73
N GLN A 392 26.35 -28.88 10.80
CA GLN A 392 27.13 -29.16 9.59
C GLN A 392 27.23 -27.92 8.70
N TRP A 393 26.16 -27.12 8.62
CA TRP A 393 26.17 -25.86 7.88
C TRP A 393 27.20 -24.88 8.41
N LEU A 394 27.28 -24.74 9.75
CA LEU A 394 28.31 -23.94 10.41
C LEU A 394 29.72 -24.34 9.95
N HIS A 395 29.99 -25.64 9.89
CA HIS A 395 31.30 -26.14 9.46
C HIS A 395 31.63 -25.74 8.01
N THR A 396 30.66 -25.79 7.10
CA THR A 396 30.86 -25.38 5.70
C THR A 396 31.10 -23.89 5.56
N ILE A 397 30.39 -23.05 6.31
CA ILE A 397 30.54 -21.58 6.19
C ILE A 397 31.79 -21.04 6.89
N GLU A 398 32.37 -21.78 7.83
CA GLU A 398 33.60 -21.40 8.54
C GLU A 398 34.86 -21.93 7.86
N ASN A 399 34.78 -23.09 7.21
CA ASN A 399 35.92 -23.66 6.51
C ASN A 399 36.01 -23.15 5.08
N LYS A 400 37.18 -22.59 4.73
CA LYS A 400 37.53 -22.38 3.33
C LYS A 400 37.48 -23.74 2.63
N PRO A 401 36.90 -23.85 1.43
CA PRO A 401 37.16 -25.00 0.57
C PRO A 401 38.68 -25.15 0.49
N GLY A 402 39.16 -26.38 0.75
CA GLY A 402 40.56 -26.72 0.53
C GLY A 402 40.97 -26.29 -0.87
N LYS A 403 42.21 -25.79 -0.97
CA LYS A 403 42.87 -25.45 -2.24
C LYS A 403 42.71 -26.53 -3.31
#